data_AF-A0A3M1HYV9-F1
#
_entry.id   AF-A0A3M1HYV9-F1
#
_cell.length_a   1.000
_cell.length_b   1.000
_cell.length_c   1.000
_cell.angle_alpha   90.00
_cell.angle_beta   90.00
_cell.angle_gamma   90.00
#
_symmetry.space_group_name_H-M   'P 1'
#
loop_
_entity.id
_entity.type
_entity.pdbx_description
1 polymer ?
#
loop_
_entity_poly.entity_id
_entity_poly.type
_entity_poly.pdbx_seq_one_letter_code
_entity_poly.pdbx_strand_id
1 'polypeptide(L)'
;GAGAKTNLLFFTKGRPTQRIWYYDLSDIKVTKRQPLTLEHFDDFFERLALDPDDPERISERSWYEDIEAIRKKNYDLKAFNPNAPDTSDKRTPEELIAIIRQAQKEIEEALQALTSDRE
;
A
#
# COMPACT_ATOMS: atom_id res chain seq x y z
N GLY A 1 4.01 7.48 18.93
CA GLY A 1 2.64 6.97 19.03
C GLY A 1 2.61 5.63 18.32
N ALA A 2 1.97 4.62 18.90
CA ALA A 2 1.84 3.29 18.31
C ALA A 2 1.13 3.38 16.95
N GLY A 3 1.72 2.78 15.91
CA GLY A 3 1.17 2.75 14.55
C GLY A 3 -0.02 1.80 14.44
N ALA A 4 -1.15 2.19 15.04
CA ALA A 4 -2.39 1.46 14.90
C ALA A 4 -2.97 1.66 13.49
N LYS A 5 -3.43 0.57 12.87
CA LYS A 5 -4.21 0.64 11.63
C LYS A 5 -5.63 1.07 11.96
N THR A 6 -6.16 2.06 11.23
CA THR A 6 -7.48 2.63 11.48
C THR A 6 -8.33 2.54 10.22
N ASN A 7 -9.57 2.09 10.38
CA ASN A 7 -10.56 2.01 9.32
C ASN A 7 -11.79 2.85 9.69
N LEU A 8 -12.45 3.43 8.68
CA LEU A 8 -13.72 4.13 8.81
C LEU A 8 -14.81 3.33 8.11
N LEU A 9 -15.94 3.13 8.79
CA LEU A 9 -17.06 2.37 8.25
C LEU A 9 -18.25 3.30 8.03
N PHE A 10 -18.77 3.28 6.81
CA PHE A 10 -19.97 4.03 6.42
C PHE A 10 -21.07 3.01 6.10
N PHE A 11 -22.24 3.16 6.72
CA PHE A 11 -23.37 2.25 6.51
C PHE A 11 -24.70 2.97 6.74
N THR A 12 -25.74 2.46 6.07
CA THR A 12 -27.12 2.94 6.24
C THR A 12 -27.91 1.93 7.06
N LYS A 13 -28.57 2.40 8.12
CA LYS A 13 -29.43 1.54 8.95
C LYS A 13 -30.67 1.09 8.17
N GLY A 14 -31.04 -0.19 8.33
CA GLY A 14 -32.32 -0.72 7.85
C GLY A 14 -32.30 -1.29 6.42
N ARG A 15 -31.14 -1.34 5.77
CA ARG A 15 -30.98 -2.02 4.48
C ARG A 15 -29.87 -3.07 4.57
N PRO A 16 -30.08 -4.28 4.01
CA PRO A 16 -29.02 -5.27 3.94
C PRO A 16 -27.93 -4.81 2.97
N THR A 17 -26.67 -4.98 3.37
CA THR A 17 -25.50 -4.71 2.51
C THR A 17 -25.39 -5.76 1.41
N GLN A 18 -25.30 -5.33 0.15
CA GLN A 18 -25.09 -6.20 -1.00
C GLN A 18 -23.63 -6.25 -1.44
N ARG A 19 -22.97 -5.08 -1.47
CA ARG A 19 -21.54 -4.92 -1.77
C ARG A 19 -20.92 -3.87 -0.85
N ILE A 20 -19.63 -3.99 -0.60
CA ILE A 20 -18.83 -3.04 0.17
C ILE A 20 -17.87 -2.36 -0.79
N TRP A 21 -17.83 -1.03 -0.76
CA TRP A 21 -16.82 -0.25 -1.46
C TRP A 21 -15.68 0.06 -0.51
N TYR A 22 -14.46 -0.32 -0.87
CA TYR A 22 -13.25 -0.01 -0.13
C TYR A 22 -12.50 1.13 -0.80
N TYR A 23 -11.85 1.95 0.02
CA TYR A 23 -10.92 2.97 -0.42
C TYR A 23 -9.67 2.95 0.46
N ASP A 24 -8.49 2.90 -0.16
CA ASP A 24 -7.20 2.73 0.50
C ASP A 24 -6.39 4.04 0.57
N LEU A 25 -6.14 4.49 1.80
CA LEU A 25 -5.27 5.62 2.15
C LEU A 25 -4.08 5.16 3.01
N SER A 26 -3.80 3.86 3.07
CA SER A 26 -2.80 3.28 3.97
C SER A 26 -1.36 3.60 3.59
N ASP A 27 -1.12 4.08 2.37
CA ASP A 27 0.17 4.56 1.89
C ASP A 27 0.55 5.94 2.45
N ILE A 28 -0.42 6.71 2.95
CA ILE A 28 -0.20 8.06 3.47
C ILE A 28 0.44 8.00 4.86
N LYS A 29 1.69 8.45 4.93
CA LYS A 29 2.44 8.53 6.20
C LYS A 29 2.18 9.86 6.89
N VAL A 30 1.29 9.84 7.87
CA VAL A 30 1.02 11.01 8.71
C VAL A 30 2.14 11.21 9.73
N THR A 31 2.85 12.32 9.62
CA THR A 31 3.93 12.70 10.54
C THR A 31 3.81 14.18 10.92
N LYS A 32 4.60 14.64 11.89
CA LYS A 32 4.63 16.08 12.25
C LYS A 32 5.02 16.98 11.07
N ARG A 33 5.82 16.47 10.13
CA ARG A 33 6.26 17.19 8.92
C ARG A 33 5.31 17.01 7.74
N GLN A 34 4.48 15.97 7.77
CA GLN A 34 3.49 15.65 6.74
C GLN A 34 2.13 15.45 7.43
N PRO A 35 1.44 16.54 7.76
CA PRO A 35 0.14 16.46 8.41
C PRO A 35 -0.91 15.88 7.45
N LEU A 36 -1.91 15.23 8.02
CA LEU A 36 -3.08 14.79 7.28
C LEU A 36 -3.97 16.02 6.98
N THR A 37 -4.10 16.36 5.70
CA THR A 37 -4.90 17.48 5.20
C THR A 37 -6.12 16.98 4.41
N LEU A 38 -7.09 17.86 4.17
CA LEU A 38 -8.29 17.54 3.36
C LEU A 38 -7.95 17.13 1.93
N GLU A 39 -6.90 17.71 1.34
CA GLU A 39 -6.44 17.41 -0.02
C GLU A 39 -6.13 15.91 -0.24
N HIS A 40 -5.75 15.19 0.83
CA HIS A 40 -5.53 13.74 0.75
C HIS A 40 -6.82 12.95 0.51
N PHE A 41 -7.98 13.57 0.69
CA PHE A 41 -9.30 12.96 0.54
C PHE A 41 -10.05 13.44 -0.70
N ASP A 42 -9.48 14.34 -1.51
CA ASP A 42 -10.18 14.91 -2.67
C ASP A 42 -10.63 13.82 -3.65
N ASP A 43 -9.72 12.93 -4.05
CA ASP A 43 -10.05 11.77 -4.90
C ASP A 43 -11.09 10.82 -4.25
N PHE A 44 -11.01 10.63 -2.93
CA PHE A 44 -12.02 9.86 -2.20
C PHE A 44 -13.41 10.51 -2.32
N PHE A 45 -13.50 11.82 -2.16
CA PHE A 45 -14.77 12.54 -2.25
C PHE A 45 -15.32 12.58 -3.67
N GLU A 46 -14.46 12.81 -4.67
CA GLU A 46 -14.83 12.76 -6.08
C GLU A 46 -15.44 11.41 -6.42
N ARG A 47 -14.78 10.30 -6.06
CA ARG A 47 -15.30 8.94 -6.31
C ARG A 47 -16.52 8.60 -5.47
N LEU A 48 -16.59 9.08 -4.23
CA LEU A 48 -17.74 8.86 -3.36
C LEU A 48 -19.01 9.50 -3.93
N ALA A 49 -18.87 10.63 -4.62
CA ALA A 49 -19.97 11.37 -5.24
C ALA A 49 -20.51 10.75 -6.55
N LEU A 50 -19.73 9.89 -7.21
CA LEU A 50 -20.16 9.17 -8.42
C LEU A 50 -21.31 8.19 -8.11
N ASP A 51 -22.03 7.77 -9.15
CA ASP A 51 -23.01 6.68 -8.99
C ASP A 51 -22.29 5.38 -8.54
N PRO A 52 -22.88 4.55 -7.67
CA PRO A 52 -22.28 3.28 -7.27
C PRO A 52 -21.95 2.31 -8.43
N ASP A 53 -22.62 2.44 -9.56
CA ASP A 53 -22.37 1.63 -10.77
C ASP A 53 -21.49 2.36 -11.81
N ASP A 54 -21.01 3.57 -11.49
CA ASP A 54 -20.08 4.31 -12.34
C ASP A 54 -18.72 3.60 -12.39
N PRO A 55 -18.18 3.28 -13.58
CA PRO A 55 -16.88 2.63 -13.70
C PRO A 55 -15.72 3.47 -13.14
N GLU A 56 -15.81 4.80 -13.13
CA GLU A 56 -14.79 5.69 -12.59
C GLU A 56 -14.72 5.64 -11.05
N ARG A 57 -15.68 4.98 -10.40
CA ARG A 57 -15.65 4.76 -8.95
C ARG A 57 -14.61 3.72 -8.50
N ILE A 58 -14.13 2.90 -9.44
CA ILE A 58 -13.06 1.90 -9.23
C ILE A 58 -11.72 2.49 -9.69
N SER A 59 -10.67 2.27 -8.91
CA SER A 59 -9.34 2.82 -9.16
C SER A 59 -8.24 1.97 -8.52
N GLU A 60 -6.99 2.42 -8.64
CA GLU A 60 -5.85 1.86 -7.90
C GLU A 60 -6.06 1.87 -6.38
N ARG A 61 -6.87 2.81 -5.87
CA ARG A 61 -7.17 2.96 -4.44
C ARG A 61 -8.53 2.40 -4.05
N SER A 62 -9.42 2.12 -4.99
CA SER A 62 -10.81 1.78 -4.70
C SER A 62 -11.32 0.57 -5.46
N TRP A 63 -12.05 -0.30 -4.76
CA TRP A 63 -12.63 -1.50 -5.34
C TRP A 63 -13.90 -1.93 -4.60
N TYR A 64 -14.65 -2.86 -5.19
CA TYR A 64 -15.81 -3.47 -4.57
C TYR A 64 -15.50 -4.91 -4.13
N GLU A 65 -16.08 -5.31 -3.00
CA GLU A 65 -16.26 -6.73 -2.67
C GLU A 65 -17.73 -7.04 -2.38
N ASP A 66 -18.21 -8.16 -2.91
CA ASP A 66 -19.57 -8.62 -2.70
C ASP A 66 -19.77 -9.23 -1.31
N ILE A 67 -20.98 -9.12 -0.77
CA ILE A 67 -21.32 -9.66 0.55
C ILE A 67 -21.10 -11.17 0.65
N GLU A 68 -21.26 -11.90 -0.45
CA GLU A 68 -21.00 -13.35 -0.51
C GLU A 68 -19.52 -13.68 -0.31
N ALA A 69 -18.61 -12.89 -0.88
CA ALA A 69 -17.18 -13.03 -0.68
C ALA A 69 -16.81 -12.76 0.79
N ILE A 70 -17.41 -11.75 1.40
CA ILE A 70 -17.22 -11.40 2.81
C ILE A 70 -17.78 -12.48 3.74
N ARG A 71 -18.94 -13.04 3.44
CA ARG A 71 -19.53 -14.18 4.18
C ARG A 71 -18.61 -15.40 4.16
N LYS A 72 -18.04 -15.72 2.99
CA LYS A 72 -17.07 -16.82 2.84
C LYS A 72 -15.81 -16.60 3.68
N LYS A 73 -15.41 -15.34 3.89
CA LYS A 73 -14.32 -14.94 4.79
C LYS A 73 -14.76 -14.85 6.27
N ASN A 74 -15.92 -15.40 6.64
CA ASN A 74 -16.48 -15.33 7.99
C ASN A 74 -16.64 -13.89 8.50
N TYR A 75 -17.08 -12.98 7.62
CA TYR A 75 -17.24 -11.56 7.89
C TYR A 75 -15.95 -10.82 8.25
N ASP A 76 -14.79 -11.31 7.80
CA ASP A 76 -13.54 -10.54 7.87
C ASP A 76 -13.60 -9.34 6.90
N LEU A 77 -13.60 -8.13 7.47
CA LEU A 77 -13.65 -6.85 6.75
C LEU A 77 -12.27 -6.24 6.53
N LYS A 78 -11.19 -7.01 6.74
CA LYS A 78 -9.85 -6.54 6.41
C LYS A 78 -9.75 -6.26 4.91
N ALA A 79 -9.50 -4.99 4.60
CA ALA A 79 -9.22 -4.54 3.26
C ALA A 79 -7.81 -4.97 2.86
N PHE A 80 -7.71 -5.73 1.78
CA PHE A 80 -6.47 -5.93 1.04
C PHE A 80 -6.71 -5.35 -0.34
N ASN A 81 -5.97 -4.29 -0.69
CA ASN A 81 -6.15 -3.61 -1.98
C ASN A 81 -5.60 -4.49 -3.12
N PRO A 82 -6.46 -5.07 -3.98
CA PRO A 82 -6.01 -5.90 -5.09
C PRO A 82 -5.44 -5.06 -6.24
N ASN A 83 -5.74 -3.76 -6.26
CA ASN A 83 -5.36 -2.83 -7.32
C ASN A 83 -4.08 -2.05 -6.96
N ALA A 84 -3.48 -2.32 -5.81
CA ALA A 84 -2.25 -1.65 -5.40
C ALA A 84 -1.13 -1.93 -6.41
N PRO A 85 -0.40 -0.90 -6.88
CA PRO A 85 0.70 -1.09 -7.80
C PRO A 85 1.79 -1.93 -7.15
N ASP A 86 2.29 -2.92 -7.89
CA ASP A 86 3.39 -3.78 -7.44
C ASP A 86 4.72 -3.01 -7.46
N THR A 87 5.08 -2.45 -6.32
CA THR A 87 6.37 -1.79 -6.09
C THR A 87 7.42 -2.74 -5.52
N SER A 88 7.17 -4.06 -5.54
CA SER A 88 8.13 -5.02 -5.02
C SER A 88 9.39 -5.06 -5.89
N ASP A 89 10.50 -5.38 -5.25
CA ASP A 89 11.75 -5.59 -5.94
C ASP A 89 11.67 -6.84 -6.81
N LYS A 90 11.72 -6.65 -8.13
CA LYS A 90 11.63 -7.73 -9.12
C LYS A 90 12.97 -8.38 -9.42
N ARG A 91 14.04 -7.94 -8.74
CA ARG A 91 15.37 -8.53 -8.91
C ARG A 91 15.34 -10.00 -8.51
N THR A 92 15.92 -10.85 -9.35
CA THR A 92 16.04 -12.27 -9.04
C THR A 92 17.11 -12.51 -7.97
N PRO A 93 17.09 -13.65 -7.27
CA PRO A 93 18.16 -14.02 -6.34
C PRO A 93 19.55 -13.94 -6.98
N GLU A 94 19.68 -14.31 -8.25
CA GLU A 94 20.95 -14.26 -8.99
C GLU A 94 21.45 -12.82 -9.20
N GLU A 95 20.56 -11.89 -9.55
CA GLU A 95 20.89 -10.48 -9.68
C GLU A 95 21.28 -9.87 -8.33
N LEU A 96 20.58 -10.23 -7.26
CA LEU A 96 20.92 -9.81 -5.90
C LEU A 96 22.29 -10.34 -5.48
N ILE A 97 22.60 -11.62 -5.78
CA ILE A 97 23.92 -12.21 -5.51
C ILE A 97 25.02 -11.48 -6.29
N ALA A 98 24.77 -11.12 -7.56
CA ALA A 98 25.73 -10.38 -8.37
C ALA A 98 26.02 -8.99 -7.76
N ILE A 99 25.00 -8.27 -7.31
CA ILE A 99 25.15 -6.98 -6.62
C ILE A 99 25.95 -7.15 -5.33
N ILE A 100 25.66 -8.19 -4.52
CA ILE A 100 26.40 -8.46 -3.28
C ILE A 100 27.87 -8.73 -3.57
N ARG A 101 28.19 -9.55 -4.58
CA ARG A 101 29.58 -9.85 -4.96
C ARG A 101 30.32 -8.61 -5.44
N GLN A 102 29.66 -7.76 -6.22
CA GLN A 102 30.25 -6.51 -6.70
C GLN A 102 30.56 -5.58 -5.53
N ALA A 103 29.64 -5.41 -4.59
CA ALA A 103 29.85 -4.63 -3.38
C ALA A 103 30.99 -5.21 -2.51
N GLN A 104 31.08 -6.54 -2.38
CA GLN A 104 32.18 -7.19 -1.66
C GLN A 104 33.55 -6.89 -2.29
N LYS A 105 33.63 -6.90 -3.62
CA LYS A 105 34.86 -6.57 -4.35
C LYS A 105 35.29 -5.12 -4.09
N GLU A 106 34.35 -4.17 -4.16
CA GLU A 106 34.63 -2.75 -3.88
C GLU A 106 35.12 -2.54 -2.44
N ILE A 107 34.54 -3.26 -1.48
CA ILE A 107 34.99 -3.23 -0.08
C ILE A 107 36.41 -3.78 0.04
N GLU A 108 36.73 -4.89 -0.64
CA GLU A 108 38.05 -5.50 -0.58
C GLU A 108 39.13 -4.61 -1.21
N GLU A 109 38.84 -3.96 -2.35
CA GLU A 109 39.72 -2.97 -2.97
C GLU A 109 39.98 -1.77 -2.04
N ALA A 110 38.94 -1.26 -1.38
CA ALA A 110 39.06 -0.16 -0.43
C ALA A 110 39.89 -0.55 0.82
N LEU A 111 39.72 -1.77 1.33
CA LEU A 111 40.51 -2.29 2.43
C LEU A 111 41.98 -2.43 2.06
N GLN A 112 42.28 -2.98 0.87
CA GLN A 112 43.65 -3.10 0.37
C GLN A 112 44.34 -1.75 0.30
N ALA A 113 43.70 -0.74 -0.29
CA ALA A 113 44.24 0.62 -0.38
C ALA A 113 44.62 1.19 1.01
N LEU A 114 43.77 1.01 2.02
CA LEU A 114 44.03 1.49 3.38
C LEU A 114 45.16 0.75 4.10
N THR A 115 45.37 -0.53 3.79
CA THR A 115 46.53 -1.29 4.28
C THR A 115 47.81 -0.92 3.56
N SER A 116 47.77 -0.65 2.25
CA SER A 116 48.93 -0.26 1.45
C SER A 116 49.41 1.16 1.74
N ASP A 117 48.54 2.08 2.16
CA ASP A 117 48.91 3.43 2.62
C ASP A 117 49.59 3.45 4.02
N ARG A 118 49.67 2.30 4.71
CA ARG A 118 50.25 2.17 6.05
C ARG A 118 51.66 1.58 6.08
N GLU A 119 52.22 1.19 4.94
CA GLU A 119 53.64 0.81 4.76
C GLU A 119 54.45 1.96 4.15
#